data_AF-A0A382X3R6-F1
#
_entry.id   AF-A0A382X3R6-F1
#
_cell.length_a   1.000
_cell.length_b   1.000
_cell.length_c   1.000
_cell.angle_alpha   90.00
_cell.angle_beta   90.00
_cell.angle_gamma   90.00
#
_symmetry.space_group_name_H-M   'P 1'
#
loop_
_entity.id
_entity.type
_entity.pdbx_description
1 polymer ?
#
loop_
_entity_poly.entity_id
_entity_poly.type
_entity_poly.pdbx_seq_one_letter_code
_entity_poly.pdbx_strand_id
1 'polypeptide(L)'
;MTKQAVQAAREAGEIIRSHQDREIDVLHKEGGHTYASQVVTEVDRKAQDAILKVIESSCEEFDLAVLTEESEDDRSRLDKDAFWCIDP
;
A
#
# COMPACT_ATOMS: atom_id res chain seq x y z
N MET A 1 -0.29 4.17 -17.94
CA MET A 1 -1.04 4.35 -16.67
C MET A 1 -2.14 3.30 -16.42
N THR A 2 -3.21 3.12 -17.22
CA THR A 2 -4.30 2.15 -16.88
C THR A 2 -3.82 0.71 -16.67
N LYS A 3 -2.88 0.23 -17.51
CA LYS A 3 -2.30 -1.11 -17.34
C LYS A 3 -1.46 -1.23 -16.07
N GLN A 4 -0.74 -0.18 -15.70
CA GLN A 4 0.07 -0.13 -14.47
C GLN A 4 -0.82 -0.17 -13.23
N ALA A 5 -1.92 0.61 -13.20
CA ALA A 5 -2.87 0.56 -12.10
C ALA A 5 -3.49 -0.84 -11.92
N VAL A 6 -3.87 -1.50 -13.03
CA VAL A 6 -4.40 -2.88 -12.98
C VAL A 6 -3.34 -3.87 -12.50
N GLN A 7 -2.09 -3.71 -12.91
CA GLN A 7 -0.99 -4.56 -12.46
C GLN A 7 -0.71 -4.35 -10.96
N ALA A 8 -0.58 -3.10 -10.52
CA ALA A 8 -0.33 -2.74 -9.12
C ALA A 8 -1.42 -3.32 -8.20
N ALA A 9 -2.70 -3.14 -8.56
CA ALA A 9 -3.82 -3.70 -7.81
C ALA A 9 -3.80 -5.23 -7.76
N ARG A 10 -3.35 -5.90 -8.83
CA ARG A 10 -3.19 -7.36 -8.85
C ARG A 10 -2.08 -7.81 -7.93
N GLU A 11 -0.90 -7.20 -8.00
CA GLU A 11 0.25 -7.56 -7.16
C GLU A 11 -0.06 -7.35 -5.66
N ALA A 12 -0.69 -6.24 -5.28
CA ALA A 12 -1.19 -6.02 -3.92
C ALA A 12 -2.20 -7.10 -3.49
N GLY A 13 -3.18 -7.40 -4.34
CA GLY A 13 -4.18 -8.43 -4.06
C GLY A 13 -3.60 -9.83 -3.89
N GLU A 14 -2.50 -10.16 -4.58
CA GLU A 14 -1.78 -11.43 -4.37
C GLU A 14 -1.10 -11.50 -3.01
N ILE A 15 -0.52 -10.39 -2.55
CA ILE A 15 0.08 -10.28 -1.22
C ILE A 15 -1.00 -10.45 -0.15
N ILE A 16 -2.11 -9.70 -0.24
CA ILE A 16 -3.23 -9.80 0.69
C ILE A 16 -3.74 -11.25 0.76
N ARG A 17 -4.01 -11.85 -0.41
CA ARG A 17 -4.49 -13.24 -0.50
C ARG A 17 -3.52 -14.24 0.14
N SER A 18 -2.21 -14.07 -0.03
CA SER A 18 -1.22 -14.97 0.56
C SER A 18 -1.14 -14.92 2.09
N HIS A 19 -1.69 -13.86 2.71
CA HIS A 19 -1.75 -13.70 4.16
C HIS A 19 -3.14 -14.07 4.74
N GLN A 20 -4.17 -14.30 3.90
CA GLN A 20 -5.52 -14.70 4.35
C GLN A 20 -5.58 -16.13 4.93
N ASP A 21 -4.73 -17.05 4.47
CA ASP A 21 -4.73 -18.45 4.92
C ASP A 21 -3.90 -18.69 6.19
N ARG A 22 -3.28 -17.65 6.75
CA ARG A 22 -2.68 -17.74 8.09
C ARG A 22 -3.81 -17.54 9.09
N GLU A 23 -4.09 -18.53 9.92
CA GLU A 23 -4.93 -18.36 11.10
C GLU A 23 -4.46 -17.13 11.86
N ILE A 24 -5.18 -16.01 11.71
CA ILE A 24 -5.04 -14.87 12.58
C ILE A 24 -5.69 -15.32 13.87
N ASP A 25 -4.93 -16.06 14.68
CA ASP A 25 -5.23 -16.25 16.09
C ASP A 25 -5.36 -14.85 16.68
N VAL A 26 -6.61 -14.37 16.78
CA VAL A 26 -6.92 -13.05 17.32
C VAL A 26 -6.62 -13.11 18.82
N LEU A 27 -5.33 -13.03 19.14
CA LEU A 27 -4.81 -12.92 20.48
C LEU A 27 -5.15 -11.51 20.96
N HIS A 28 -6.28 -11.42 21.67
CA HIS A 28 -6.61 -10.27 22.49
C HIS A 28 -5.57 -10.14 23.60
N LYS A 29 -4.56 -9.30 23.42
CA LYS A 29 -3.76 -8.78 24.54
C LYS A 29 -4.41 -7.48 25.02
N GLU A 30 -4.59 -7.37 26.32
CA GLU A 30 -5.10 -6.16 27.00
C GLU A 30 -4.15 -4.99 26.72
N GLY A 31 -4.53 -4.11 25.79
CA GLY A 31 -3.75 -2.92 25.46
C GLY A 31 -3.98 -2.39 24.06
N GLY A 32 -5.22 -1.98 23.74
CA GLY A 32 -5.56 -1.08 22.61
C GLY A 32 -5.35 -1.58 21.17
N HIS A 33 -4.36 -2.42 20.90
CA HIS A 33 -4.01 -2.95 19.59
C HIS A 33 -4.03 -4.47 19.64
N THR A 34 -4.90 -5.08 18.83
CA THR A 34 -5.00 -6.53 18.70
C THR A 34 -3.88 -7.05 17.80
N TYR A 35 -3.49 -8.32 17.94
CA TYR A 35 -2.57 -8.97 16.99
C TYR A 35 -3.07 -8.83 15.54
N ALA A 36 -4.38 -8.92 15.33
CA ALA A 36 -5.01 -8.66 14.03
C ALA A 36 -4.67 -7.28 13.48
N SER A 37 -4.74 -6.20 14.29
CA SER A 37 -4.36 -4.86 13.84
C SER A 37 -2.88 -4.73 13.45
N GLN A 38 -1.98 -5.45 14.15
CA GLN A 38 -0.55 -5.46 13.81
C GLN A 38 -0.25 -6.23 12.52
N VAL A 39 -0.94 -7.34 12.29
CA VAL A 39 -0.82 -8.14 11.06
C VAL A 39 -1.37 -7.38 9.86
N VAL A 40 -2.49 -6.66 10.03
CA VAL A 40 -3.07 -5.78 9.00
C VAL A 40 -2.05 -4.73 8.58
N THR A 41 -1.45 -4.00 9.53
CA THR A 41 -0.38 -3.02 9.23
C THR A 41 0.83 -3.62 8.50
N GLU A 42 1.19 -4.90 8.74
CA GLU A 42 2.27 -5.54 8.00
C GLU A 42 1.88 -5.88 6.55
N VAL A 43 0.64 -6.35 6.35
CA VAL A 43 0.12 -6.68 5.01
C VAL A 43 -0.05 -5.41 4.18
N ASP A 44 -0.59 -4.34 4.76
CA ASP A 44 -0.82 -3.07 4.08
C ASP A 44 0.51 -2.44 3.63
N ARG A 45 1.55 -2.48 4.48
CA ARG A 45 2.90 -2.04 4.10
C ARG A 45 3.50 -2.84 2.94
N LYS A 46 3.33 -4.17 2.93
CA LYS A 46 3.82 -5.02 1.83
C LYS A 46 3.06 -4.76 0.53
N ALA A 47 1.74 -4.56 0.61
CA ALA A 47 0.92 -4.20 -0.53
C ALA A 47 1.36 -2.83 -1.09
N GLN A 48 1.62 -1.84 -0.21
CA GLN A 48 2.15 -0.54 -0.60
C GLN A 48 3.47 -0.69 -1.38
N ASP A 49 4.44 -1.42 -0.83
CA ASP A 49 5.75 -1.59 -1.46
C ASP A 49 5.64 -2.22 -2.87
N ALA A 50 4.74 -3.18 -3.04
CA ALA A 50 4.48 -3.79 -4.34
C ALA A 50 3.83 -2.80 -5.33
N ILE A 51 2.85 -2.01 -4.87
CA ILE A 51 2.22 -0.96 -5.69
C ILE A 51 3.27 0.06 -6.13
N LEU A 52 4.08 0.57 -5.18
CA LEU A 52 5.13 1.56 -5.44
C LEU A 52 6.10 1.07 -6.50
N LYS A 53 6.55 -0.19 -6.41
CA LYS A 53 7.46 -0.79 -7.39
C LYS A 53 6.89 -0.83 -8.82
N VAL A 54 5.58 -1.02 -8.97
CA VAL A 54 4.93 -1.02 -10.28
C VAL A 54 4.80 0.39 -10.86
N ILE A 55 4.48 1.38 -10.01
CA ILE A 55 4.18 2.75 -10.46
C ILE A 55 5.41 3.66 -10.50
N GLU A 56 6.53 3.31 -9.86
CA GLU A 56 7.78 4.08 -9.78
C GLU A 56 8.22 4.62 -11.15
N SER A 57 8.26 3.74 -12.17
CA SER A 57 8.58 4.13 -13.54
C SER A 57 7.70 5.25 -14.10
N SER A 58 6.40 5.27 -13.77
CA SER A 58 5.50 6.34 -14.19
C SER A 58 5.69 7.62 -13.38
N CYS A 59 6.09 7.51 -12.12
CA CYS A 59 6.39 8.68 -11.29
C CYS A 59 7.61 9.42 -11.84
N GLU A 60 8.63 8.69 -12.29
CA GLU A 60 9.81 9.27 -12.93
C GLU A 60 9.51 9.83 -14.32
N GLU A 61 8.79 9.09 -15.17
CA GLU A 61 8.50 9.48 -16.55
C GLU A 61 7.62 10.74 -16.65
N PHE A 62 6.64 10.86 -15.75
CA PHE A 62 5.63 11.93 -15.81
C PHE A 62 5.73 12.93 -14.66
N ASP A 63 6.82 12.88 -13.87
CA ASP A 63 7.04 13.72 -12.69
C ASP A 63 5.83 13.73 -11.73
N LEU A 64 5.34 12.54 -11.36
CA LEU A 64 4.16 12.41 -10.49
C LEU A 64 4.56 12.40 -9.02
N ALA A 65 3.68 12.92 -8.17
CA ALA A 65 3.75 12.72 -6.73
C ALA A 65 3.12 11.37 -6.33
N VAL A 66 3.30 10.98 -5.07
CA VAL A 66 2.62 9.82 -4.48
C VAL A 66 2.04 10.20 -3.12
N LEU A 67 0.79 9.82 -2.89
CA LEU A 67 0.10 9.88 -1.60
C LEU A 67 -0.37 8.47 -1.24
N THR A 68 -0.08 8.03 -0.01
CA THR A 68 -0.38 6.69 0.47
C THR A 68 -0.76 6.70 1.96
N GLU A 69 -1.57 5.75 2.42
CA GLU A 69 -1.98 5.64 3.83
C GLU A 69 -0.82 5.24 4.76
N GLU A 70 0.04 4.31 4.32
CA GLU A 70 1.03 3.67 5.20
C GLU A 70 2.34 4.46 5.40
N SER A 71 2.46 5.62 4.73
CA SER A 71 3.65 6.49 4.79
C SER A 71 3.25 7.94 5.02
N GLU A 72 4.14 8.71 5.63
CA GLU A 72 3.90 10.13 5.89
C GLU A 72 3.78 10.92 4.57
N ASP A 73 2.77 11.78 4.46
CA ASP A 73 2.58 12.66 3.29
C ASP A 73 3.75 13.65 3.21
N ASP A 74 4.63 13.46 2.21
CA ASP A 74 5.74 14.35 1.91
C ASP A 74 5.29 15.70 1.31
N ARG A 75 3.99 15.85 1.07
CA ARG A 75 3.29 17.02 0.53
C ARG A 75 3.65 17.37 -0.90
N SER A 76 4.42 16.53 -1.61
CA SER A 76 4.80 16.75 -3.01
C SER A 76 3.58 16.85 -3.94
N ARG A 77 2.44 16.25 -3.56
CA ARG A 77 1.15 16.38 -4.26
C ARG A 77 0.58 17.79 -4.31
N LEU A 78 1.10 18.72 -3.48
CA LEU A 78 0.68 20.12 -3.49
C LEU A 78 1.44 20.95 -4.53
N ASP A 79 2.61 20.47 -4.95
CA ASP A 79 3.50 21.15 -5.87
C ASP A 79 3.45 20.58 -7.30
N LYS A 80 3.12 19.28 -7.43
CA LYS A 80 3.07 18.57 -8.72
C LYS A 80 1.67 18.61 -9.36
N ASP A 81 1.64 18.59 -10.68
CA ASP A 81 0.40 18.67 -11.48
C ASP A 81 -0.52 17.45 -11.31
N ALA A 82 0.05 16.29 -10.97
CA ALA A 82 -0.67 15.06 -10.73
C ALA A 82 0.08 14.13 -9.77
N PHE A 83 -0.66 13.20 -9.16
CA PHE A 83 -0.12 12.22 -8.23
C PHE A 83 -0.90 10.92 -8.26
N TRP A 84 -0.24 9.83 -7.86
CA TRP A 84 -0.92 8.59 -7.51
C TRP A 84 -1.44 8.69 -6.07
N CYS A 85 -2.73 8.41 -5.88
CA CYS A 85 -3.32 8.20 -4.56
C CYS A 85 -3.57 6.71 -4.39
N ILE A 86 -2.93 6.10 -3.40
CA ILE A 86 -3.02 4.65 -3.16
C ILE A 86 -3.48 4.38 -1.73
N ASP A 87 -4.28 3.34 -1.60
CA ASP A 87 -4.83 2.79 -0.35
C ASP A 87 -4.53 1.28 -0.45
N PRO A 88 -3.45 0.80 0.19
CA PRO A 88 -2.85 -0.52 -0.06
C PRO A 88 -3.74 -1.74 0.19
#